data_AF-A0A2W4L3F5-F1
#
_entry.id   AF-A0A2W4L3F5-F1
#
_cell.length_a   1.000
_cell.length_b   1.000
_cell.length_c   1.000
_cell.angle_alpha   90.00
_cell.angle_beta   90.00
_cell.angle_gamma   90.00
#
_symmetry.space_group_name_H-M   'P 1'
#
loop_
_entity.id
_entity.type
_entity.pdbx_description
1 polymer ?
#
loop_
_entity_poly.entity_id
_entity_poly.type
_entity_poly.pdbx_seq_one_letter_code
_entity_poly.pdbx_strand_id
1 'polypeptide(L)'
;MVSSLEFPARYEALARLGQGGGGEVWAVRDAITGARLALKVLSPDASEREMAALVREAAALSGLEGLGVPRVLRFGRLPRTRRPYMVRELVEGRGLDQLIQEGTRLASVLVALTSAADQLTVLHRAGLLHGDVKPANVIVQPHGGA
;
A
#
# COMPACT_ATOMS: atom_id res chain seq x y z
N MET A 1 22.45 10.98 -5.27
CA MET A 1 22.80 10.24 -4.03
C MET A 1 21.60 9.41 -3.63
N VAL A 2 21.73 8.07 -3.62
CA VAL A 2 20.67 7.19 -3.14
C VAL A 2 20.55 7.45 -1.63
N SER A 3 19.43 8.01 -1.19
CA SER A 3 19.11 8.10 0.24
C SER A 3 19.04 6.67 0.76
N SER A 4 20.09 6.16 1.40
CA SER A 4 20.07 4.84 2.04
C SER A 4 19.17 4.94 3.27
N LEU A 5 17.88 4.67 3.06
CA LEU A 5 16.95 4.49 4.14
C LEU A 5 17.46 3.33 5.00
N GLU A 6 17.81 3.62 6.24
CA GLU A 6 18.09 2.60 7.23
C GLU A 6 16.75 2.17 7.83
N PHE A 7 16.31 0.95 7.52
CA PHE A 7 15.13 0.37 8.14
C PHE A 7 15.46 -0.19 9.53
N PRO A 8 14.48 -0.27 10.44
CA PRO A 8 14.66 -1.00 11.70
C PRO A 8 15.17 -2.43 11.43
N ALA A 9 16.04 -2.97 12.29
CA ALA A 9 16.66 -4.29 12.11
C ALA A 9 15.67 -5.45 11.88
N ARG A 10 14.41 -5.29 12.29
CA ARG A 10 13.32 -6.23 12.01
C ARG A 10 12.94 -6.33 10.53
N TYR A 11 13.13 -5.27 9.75
CA TYR A 11 12.62 -5.16 8.39
C TYR A 11 13.78 -5.14 7.39
N GLU A 12 13.94 -6.24 6.68
CA GLU A 12 14.89 -6.38 5.58
C GLU A 12 14.26 -5.80 4.29
N ALA A 13 14.94 -4.87 3.62
CA ALA A 13 14.45 -4.31 2.35
C ALA A 13 14.55 -5.34 1.22
N LEU A 14 13.44 -5.60 0.53
CA LEU A 14 13.42 -6.50 -0.63
C LEU A 14 13.45 -5.71 -1.95
N ALA A 15 12.51 -4.79 -2.12
CA ALA A 15 12.38 -4.00 -3.34
C ALA A 15 11.61 -2.70 -3.08
N ARG A 16 11.85 -1.67 -3.87
CA ARG A 16 11.04 -0.45 -3.85
C ARG A 16 9.82 -0.63 -4.77
N LEU A 17 8.62 -0.47 -4.21
CA LEU A 17 7.35 -0.64 -4.92
C LEU A 17 6.87 0.65 -5.58
N GLY A 18 7.22 1.81 -5.00
CA GLY A 18 6.84 3.10 -5.56
C GLY A 18 7.51 4.27 -4.86
N GLN A 19 7.56 5.41 -5.56
CA GLN A 19 8.08 6.68 -5.05
C GLN A 19 7.23 7.83 -5.61
N GLY A 20 6.87 8.78 -4.76
CA GLY A 20 6.12 9.99 -5.15
C GLY A 20 6.25 11.11 -4.10
N GLY A 21 5.49 12.19 -4.26
CA GLY A 21 5.55 13.35 -3.37
C GLY A 21 5.32 13.03 -1.89
N GLY A 22 4.47 12.04 -1.60
CA GLY A 22 4.19 11.57 -0.24
C GLY A 22 5.21 10.58 0.35
N GLY A 23 6.31 10.30 -0.36
CA GLY A 23 7.38 9.42 0.10
C GLY A 23 7.58 8.14 -0.72
N GLU A 24 8.05 7.08 -0.07
CA GLU A 24 8.49 5.85 -0.71
C GLU A 24 7.78 4.64 -0.10
N VAL A 25 7.42 3.65 -0.92
CA VAL A 25 6.84 2.39 -0.48
C VAL A 25 7.79 1.26 -0.85
N TRP A 26 8.10 0.40 0.12
CA TRP A 26 9.03 -0.71 -0.01
C TRP A 26 8.37 -2.03 0.34
N ALA A 27 8.66 -3.07 -0.43
CA ALA A 27 8.48 -4.44 0.00
C ALA A 27 9.61 -4.75 0.97
N VAL A 28 9.26 -5.25 2.15
CA VAL A 28 10.21 -5.67 3.19
C VAL A 28 9.88 -7.08 3.65
N ARG A 29 10.87 -7.80 4.15
CA ARG A 29 10.69 -9.05 4.89
C ARG A 29 10.78 -8.75 6.38
N ASP A 30 9.77 -9.18 7.13
CA ASP A 30 9.85 -9.18 8.59
C ASP A 30 10.75 -10.35 9.03
N ALA A 31 11.92 -10.05 9.58
CA ALA A 31 12.91 -11.03 9.99
C ALA A 31 12.43 -11.96 11.13
N ILE A 32 11.37 -11.56 11.86
CA ILE A 32 10.80 -12.38 12.94
C ILE A 32 9.80 -13.39 12.38
N THR A 33 8.89 -12.94 11.51
CA THR A 33 7.75 -13.76 11.04
C THR A 33 8.00 -14.38 9.66
N GLY A 34 9.01 -13.91 8.93
CA GLY A 34 9.25 -14.26 7.53
C GLY A 34 8.28 -13.61 6.53
N ALA A 35 7.24 -12.90 7.00
CA ALA A 35 6.20 -12.33 6.16
C ALA A 35 6.75 -11.22 5.25
N ARG A 36 6.23 -11.14 4.02
CA ARG A 36 6.45 -10.02 3.10
C ARG A 36 5.43 -8.92 3.41
N LEU A 37 5.90 -7.71 3.67
CA LEU A 37 5.10 -6.57 4.09
C LEU A 37 5.38 -5.35 3.22
N ALA A 38 4.44 -4.40 3.19
CA ALA A 38 4.65 -3.10 2.59
C ALA A 38 4.99 -2.07 3.68
N LEU A 39 6.10 -1.35 3.51
CA LEU A 39 6.56 -0.29 4.40
C LEU A 39 6.58 1.04 3.65
N LYS A 40 5.66 1.94 4.01
CA LYS A 40 5.58 3.31 3.47
C LYS A 40 6.34 4.26 4.37
N VAL A 41 7.36 4.93 3.85
CA VAL A 41 8.14 5.97 4.52
C VAL A 41 7.74 7.33 3.95
N LEU A 42 7.28 8.25 4.79
CA LEU A 42 6.96 9.62 4.36
C LEU A 42 8.21 10.37 3.91
N SER A 43 8.08 11.39 3.05
CA SER A 43 9.19 12.25 2.63
C SER A 43 9.89 12.91 3.84
N PRO A 44 11.17 13.31 3.72
CA PRO A 44 11.87 14.03 4.79
C PRO A 44 11.15 15.32 5.20
N ASP A 45 10.54 16.00 4.23
CA ASP A 45 9.85 17.28 4.39
C ASP A 45 8.35 17.11 4.64
N ALA A 46 7.93 15.91 5.05
CA ALA A 46 6.52 15.62 5.30
C ALA A 46 5.94 16.55 6.36
N SER A 47 4.93 17.31 5.96
CA SER A 47 4.17 18.21 6.81
C SER A 47 3.38 17.45 7.89
N GLU A 48 2.96 18.16 8.94
CA GLU A 48 2.03 17.61 9.93
C GLU A 48 0.73 17.09 9.27
N ARG A 49 0.30 17.72 8.18
CA ARG A 49 -0.87 17.28 7.41
C ARG A 49 -0.66 15.91 6.78
N GLU A 50 0.53 15.63 6.24
CA GLU A 50 0.87 14.33 5.66
C GLU A 50 1.03 13.26 6.74
N MET A 51 1.61 13.61 7.88
CA MET A 51 1.67 12.70 9.03
C MET A 51 0.27 12.36 9.55
N ALA A 52 -0.61 13.37 9.67
CA ALA A 52 -2.01 13.15 10.02
C ALA A 52 -2.76 12.36 8.93
N ALA A 53 -2.43 12.55 7.65
CA ALA A 53 -3.00 11.76 6.56
C ALA A 53 -2.59 10.28 6.65
N LEU A 54 -1.34 9.99 7.01
CA LEU A 54 -0.89 8.61 7.22
C LEU A 54 -1.62 7.95 8.40
N VAL A 55 -1.85 8.69 9.48
CA VAL A 55 -2.64 8.19 10.63
C VAL A 55 -4.10 8.00 10.25
N ARG A 56 -4.69 8.91 9.46
CA ARG A 56 -6.06 8.75 8.94
C ARG A 56 -6.16 7.55 8.00
N GLU A 57 -5.17 7.34 7.13
CA GLU A 57 -5.06 6.15 6.28
C GLU A 57 -5.08 4.90 7.17
N ALA A 58 -4.27 4.88 8.23
CA ALA A 58 -4.29 3.81 9.22
C ALA A 58 -5.67 3.52 9.80
N ALA A 59 -6.32 4.57 10.29
CA ALA A 59 -7.59 4.47 10.97
C ALA A 59 -8.69 4.01 10.01
N ALA A 60 -8.69 4.51 8.77
CA ALA A 60 -9.62 4.08 7.72
C ALA A 60 -9.45 2.59 7.38
N LEU A 61 -8.20 2.11 7.34
CA LEU A 61 -7.90 0.70 7.09
C LEU A 61 -8.23 -0.20 8.30
N SER A 62 -8.24 0.33 9.52
CA SER A 62 -8.38 -0.41 10.78
C SER A 62 -9.77 -1.04 11.05
N GLY A 63 -10.71 -0.94 10.12
CA GLY A 63 -12.01 -1.65 10.16
C GLY A 63 -12.34 -2.41 8.87
N LEU A 64 -11.38 -2.47 7.95
CA LEU A 64 -11.53 -3.05 6.61
C LEU A 64 -10.86 -4.41 6.45
N GLU A 65 -10.36 -4.97 7.56
CA GLU A 65 -9.71 -6.28 7.60
C GLU A 65 -10.66 -7.35 7.04
N GLY A 66 -10.18 -8.12 6.06
CA GLY A 66 -10.99 -9.14 5.39
C GLY A 66 -11.90 -8.65 4.26
N LEU A 67 -11.91 -7.34 3.95
CA LEU A 67 -12.70 -6.76 2.85
C LEU A 67 -11.86 -6.40 1.62
N GLY A 68 -10.77 -7.13 1.38
CA GLY A 68 -9.87 -6.88 0.25
C GLY A 68 -8.91 -5.70 0.45
N VAL A 69 -8.80 -5.19 1.69
CA VAL A 69 -7.99 -4.02 2.03
C VAL A 69 -6.84 -4.44 2.97
N PRO A 70 -5.59 -4.05 2.68
CA PRO A 70 -4.44 -4.48 3.48
C PRO A 70 -4.46 -3.89 4.89
N ARG A 71 -4.29 -4.76 5.88
CA ARG A 71 -4.24 -4.41 7.30
C ARG A 71 -3.00 -3.61 7.65
N VAL A 72 -3.17 -2.57 8.47
CA VAL A 72 -2.04 -1.85 9.07
C VAL A 72 -1.53 -2.57 10.30
N LEU A 73 -0.22 -2.83 10.35
CA LEU A 73 0.42 -3.64 11.37
C LEU A 73 1.20 -2.81 12.38
N ARG A 74 1.83 -1.71 11.94
CA ARG A 74 2.71 -0.92 12.81
C ARG A 74 2.97 0.49 12.29
N PHE A 75 3.14 1.41 13.22
CA PHE A 75 3.79 2.70 13.01
C PHE A 75 5.16 2.76 13.68
N GLY A 76 6.05 3.55 13.10
CA GLY A 76 7.32 3.85 13.72
C GLY A 76 8.03 5.02 13.07
N ARG A 77 9.28 5.21 13.48
CA ARG A 77 10.20 6.18 12.90
C ARG A 77 11.49 5.48 12.52
N LEU A 78 12.06 5.84 11.38
CA LEU A 78 13.34 5.27 10.96
C LEU A 78 14.45 5.62 11.97
N PRO A 79 15.39 4.71 12.26
CA PRO A 79 16.43 4.89 13.28
C PRO A 79 17.24 6.18 13.09
N ARG A 80 17.79 6.42 11.89
CA ARG A 80 18.61 7.61 11.62
C ARG A 80 17.82 8.87 11.31
N THR A 81 16.94 8.81 10.31
CA THR A 81 16.29 10.01 9.77
C THR A 81 15.06 10.43 10.56
N ARG A 82 14.57 9.57 11.48
CA ARG A 82 13.34 9.77 12.24
C ARG A 82 12.08 9.98 11.39
N ARG A 83 12.17 9.76 10.07
CA ARG A 83 11.05 9.81 9.12
C ARG A 83 9.96 8.82 9.58
N PRO A 84 8.69 9.25 9.66
CA PRO A 84 7.60 8.36 9.99
C PRO A 84 7.47 7.26 8.93
N TYR A 85 7.15 6.06 9.39
CA TYR A 85 6.78 4.96 8.51
C TYR A 85 5.54 4.22 9.01
N MET A 86 4.86 3.58 8.07
CA MET A 86 3.75 2.66 8.30
C MET A 86 4.08 1.31 7.68
N VAL A 87 3.86 0.23 8.42
CA VAL A 87 3.94 -1.15 7.93
C VAL A 87 2.53 -1.69 7.81
N ARG A 88 2.25 -2.31 6.67
CA ARG A 88 0.98 -2.97 6.37
C ARG A 88 1.21 -4.28 5.61
N GLU A 89 0.15 -5.07 5.48
CA GLU A 89 0.15 -6.24 4.61
C GLU A 89 0.56 -5.85 3.18
N LEU A 90 1.38 -6.69 2.55
CA LEU A 90 1.70 -6.54 1.15
C LEU A 90 0.61 -7.23 0.33
N VAL A 91 -0.07 -6.46 -0.52
CA VAL A 91 -0.94 -7.03 -1.55
C VAL A 91 -0.04 -7.41 -2.73
N GLU A 92 0.15 -8.71 -2.95
CA GLU A 92 0.88 -9.20 -4.13
C GLU A 92 0.10 -8.89 -5.41
N GLY A 93 0.80 -8.68 -6.51
CA GLY A 93 0.20 -8.34 -7.80
C GLY A 93 0.74 -7.03 -8.36
N ARG A 94 0.02 -6.48 -9.32
CA ARG A 94 0.43 -5.30 -10.08
C ARG A 94 -0.67 -4.26 -10.09
N GLY A 95 -0.29 -2.98 -10.00
CA GLY A 95 -1.23 -1.88 -10.15
C GLY A 95 -1.89 -1.90 -11.53
N LEU A 96 -3.18 -1.61 -11.59
CA LEU A 96 -3.92 -1.56 -12.84
C LEU A 96 -3.38 -0.46 -13.77
N ASP A 97 -2.82 0.61 -13.22
CA ASP A 97 -2.10 1.64 -13.96
C ASP A 97 -0.91 1.07 -14.77
N GLN A 98 -0.10 0.22 -14.16
CA GLN A 98 1.04 -0.41 -14.81
C GLN A 98 0.57 -1.37 -15.90
N LEU A 99 -0.47 -2.17 -15.62
CA LEU A 99 -1.04 -3.09 -16.59
C LEU A 99 -1.62 -2.36 -17.81
N ILE A 100 -2.28 -1.22 -17.60
CA ILE A 100 -2.78 -0.37 -18.69
C ILE A 100 -1.62 0.17 -19.52
N GLN A 101 -0.56 0.68 -18.89
CA GLN A 101 0.61 1.21 -19.59
C GLN A 101 1.33 0.16 -20.46
N GLU A 102 1.28 -1.11 -20.05
CA GLU A 102 1.88 -2.22 -20.80
C GLU A 102 0.99 -2.78 -21.91
N GLY A 103 -0.17 -2.17 -22.16
CA GLY A 103 -1.06 -2.60 -23.24
C GLY A 103 -1.85 -3.87 -22.90
N THR A 104 -2.17 -4.09 -21.62
CA THR A 104 -3.09 -5.17 -21.22
C THR A 104 -4.42 -5.05 -21.98
N ARG A 105 -4.96 -6.19 -22.42
CA ARG A 105 -6.21 -6.24 -23.18
C ARG A 105 -7.34 -5.56 -22.39
N LEU A 106 -8.16 -4.76 -23.09
CA LEU A 106 -9.29 -4.05 -22.48
C LEU A 106 -10.22 -4.98 -21.68
N ALA A 107 -10.47 -6.20 -22.18
CA ALA A 107 -11.27 -7.18 -21.46
C ALA A 107 -10.73 -7.50 -20.06
N SER A 108 -9.41 -7.68 -19.92
CA SER A 108 -8.78 -7.95 -18.62
C SER A 108 -8.85 -6.74 -17.69
N VAL A 109 -8.72 -5.52 -18.23
CA VAL A 109 -8.89 -4.28 -17.46
C VAL A 109 -10.32 -4.16 -16.95
N LEU A 110 -11.32 -4.45 -17.79
CA LEU A 110 -12.73 -4.43 -17.38
C LEU A 110 -13.03 -5.45 -16.29
N VAL A 111 -12.47 -6.66 -16.35
CA VAL A 111 -12.60 -7.66 -15.29
C VAL A 111 -12.06 -7.14 -13.95
N ALA A 112 -10.87 -6.53 -13.97
CA ALA A 112 -10.28 -5.93 -12.77
C ALA A 112 -11.14 -4.79 -12.19
N LEU A 113 -11.70 -3.94 -13.06
CA LEU A 113 -12.59 -2.85 -12.63
C LEU A 113 -13.90 -3.36 -12.04
N THR A 114 -14.51 -4.39 -12.62
CA THR A 114 -15.72 -5.02 -12.08
C THR A 114 -15.45 -5.60 -10.69
N SER A 115 -14.37 -6.36 -10.53
CA SER A 115 -13.98 -6.91 -9.21
C SER A 115 -13.76 -5.80 -8.17
N ALA A 116 -13.06 -4.72 -8.54
CA ALA A 116 -12.87 -3.57 -7.67
C ALA A 116 -14.21 -2.90 -7.28
N ALA A 117 -15.17 -2.80 -8.21
CA ALA A 117 -16.50 -2.26 -7.93
C ALA A 117 -17.30 -3.16 -6.98
N ASP A 118 -17.17 -4.48 -7.09
CA ASP A 118 -17.80 -5.44 -6.17
C ASP A 118 -17.23 -5.29 -4.75
N GLN A 119 -15.90 -5.20 -4.62
CA GLN A 119 -15.25 -4.96 -3.32
C GLN A 119 -15.65 -3.60 -2.72
N LEU A 120 -15.69 -2.53 -3.53
CA LEU A 120 -16.18 -1.22 -3.08
C LEU A 120 -17.64 -1.27 -2.63
N THR A 121 -18.48 -2.09 -3.26
CA THR A 121 -19.87 -2.28 -2.85
C THR A 121 -19.95 -2.91 -1.46
N VAL A 122 -19.13 -3.92 -1.17
CA VAL A 122 -19.04 -4.53 0.17
C VAL A 122 -18.59 -3.48 1.20
N LEU A 123 -17.57 -2.70 0.84
CA LEU A 123 -17.00 -1.64 1.66
C LEU A 123 -18.04 -0.56 2.02
N HIS A 124 -18.78 -0.09 1.02
CA HIS A 124 -19.85 0.89 1.19
C HIS A 124 -21.03 0.36 2.02
N ARG A 125 -21.39 -0.92 1.87
CA ARG A 125 -22.44 -1.56 2.71
C ARG A 125 -22.04 -1.65 4.18
N ALA A 126 -20.74 -1.71 4.48
CA ALA A 126 -20.22 -1.63 5.83
C ALA A 126 -20.14 -0.18 6.37
N GLY A 127 -20.60 0.82 5.60
CA GLY A 127 -20.55 2.23 5.98
C GLY A 127 -19.15 2.85 5.86
N LEU A 128 -18.23 2.18 5.17
CA LEU A 128 -16.84 2.58 5.04
C LEU A 128 -16.59 3.15 3.63
N LEU A 129 -15.64 4.08 3.51
CA LEU A 129 -15.22 4.66 2.23
C LEU A 129 -13.72 4.39 2.03
N HIS A 130 -13.33 3.98 0.82
CA HIS A 130 -11.91 3.80 0.52
C HIS A 130 -11.15 5.14 0.48
N GLY A 131 -11.75 6.18 -0.11
CA GLY A 131 -11.21 7.55 -0.09
C GLY A 131 -10.03 7.87 -1.02
N ASP A 132 -9.50 6.90 -1.79
CA ASP A 132 -8.40 7.12 -2.76
C ASP A 132 -8.46 6.11 -3.91
N VAL A 133 -9.65 5.94 -4.51
CA VAL A 133 -9.83 4.99 -5.62
C VAL A 133 -9.20 5.57 -6.89
N LYS A 134 -8.16 4.89 -7.40
CA LYS A 134 -7.47 5.20 -8.66
C LYS A 134 -6.78 3.94 -9.20
N PRO A 135 -6.43 3.85 -10.50
CA PRO A 135 -5.84 2.65 -11.08
C PRO A 135 -4.58 2.14 -10.34
N ALA A 136 -3.73 3.04 -9.84
CA ALA A 136 -2.54 2.68 -9.05
C ALA A 136 -2.85 1.99 -7.70
N ASN A 137 -4.08 2.10 -7.19
CA ASN A 137 -4.53 1.47 -5.96
C ASN A 137 -5.40 0.22 -6.19
N VAL A 138 -5.66 -0.14 -7.46
CA VAL A 138 -6.32 -1.40 -7.82
C VAL A 138 -5.22 -2.41 -8.14
N ILE A 139 -4.98 -3.35 -7.23
CA ILE A 139 -3.93 -4.37 -7.40
C ILE A 139 -4.54 -5.62 -8.02
N VAL A 140 -4.06 -5.98 -9.19
CA VAL A 140 -4.45 -7.19 -9.92
C VAL A 140 -3.46 -8.30 -9.60
N GLN A 141 -3.95 -9.36 -8.96
CA GLN A 141 -3.15 -10.53 -8.67
C GLN A 141 -2.85 -11.33 -9.94
N PRO A 142 -1.71 -12.05 -10.02
CA PRO A 142 -1.29 -12.79 -11.22
C PRO A 142 -2.26 -13.90 -11.63
N HIS A 143 -3.23 -14.24 -10.79
CA HIS A 143 -4.32 -15.17 -11.05
C HIS A 143 -5.58 -14.40 -10.65
N GLY A 144 -6.58 -14.31 -11.53
CA GLY A 144 -7.80 -13.51 -11.31
C GLY A 144 -8.71 -14.00 -10.19
N GLY A 145 -8.16 -14.29 -9.02
CA GLY A 145 -8.88 -14.58 -7.79
C GLY A 145 -9.45 -13.29 -7.21
N ALA A 146 -10.69 -13.41 -6.75
CA ALA A 146 -11.49 -12.37 -6.10
C ALA A 146 -10.80 -11.74 -4.87
#